data_AF-D7WB67-F1
#
_entry.id   AF-D7WB67-F1
#
_cell.length_a   1.000
_cell.length_b   1.000
_cell.length_c   1.000
_cell.angle_alpha   90.00
_cell.angle_beta   90.00
_cell.angle_gamma   90.00
#
_symmetry.space_group_name_H-M   'P 1'
#
loop_
_entity.id
_entity.type
_entity.pdbx_description
1 polymer ?
#
loop_
_entity_poly.entity_id
_entity_poly.type
_entity_poly.pdbx_seq_one_letter_code
_entity_poly.pdbx_strand_id
1 'polypeptide(L)'
;MTDLYQKYANTGLGEWVPDGPVPQPEVRAEAGQGSVDKHAESHKRAPQSLDQANVVRGVKAPPAKGWRKLVHGASGGRINPGASRKELAAATLEEAMRTPLRGDYRIAVMSLKGGVGKTTTTVALGSVLAESRGDRVIAIDANPDFGTLAQRVAAPGPATIRDLLAASDTSRYAHVRGFTTQGASRLEVIGSERDPAVSEAFSEYDYRRAVDILQHHYNLILTDCGTGLMHSAMAGVLDLANTLILVSSPALDGAQSASATLDWLNLHGYDRLAANAVVVVSSATPKSPVNMDSVVAHFGARTRAVHVIPYDPHLAEGAVVDIARLHPRTMQAYRELAATVASDFGQWHKHAR
;
A
#
# COMPACT_ATOMS: atom_id res chain seq x y z
N MET A 1 18.37 -33.78 13.09
CA MET A 1 19.71 -33.65 13.67
C MET A 1 20.65 -34.48 12.81
N THR A 2 21.73 -33.83 12.38
CA THR A 2 22.95 -34.45 11.83
C THR A 2 22.89 -34.93 10.37
N ASP A 3 22.89 -34.00 9.40
CA ASP A 3 23.62 -34.24 8.12
C ASP A 3 23.82 -32.97 7.26
N LEU A 4 24.68 -32.03 7.71
CA LEU A 4 25.07 -30.87 6.86
C LEU A 4 26.45 -30.26 7.22
N TYR A 5 27.35 -31.05 7.82
CA TYR A 5 28.67 -30.58 8.25
C TYR A 5 29.83 -31.48 7.82
N GLN A 6 29.82 -31.94 6.56
CA GLN A 6 31.00 -32.53 5.91
C GLN A 6 31.17 -31.98 4.50
N LYS A 7 31.77 -30.79 4.36
CA LYS A 7 32.42 -30.41 3.09
C LYS A 7 33.51 -29.34 3.15
N TYR A 8 34.25 -29.22 4.25
CA TYR A 8 35.48 -28.41 4.25
C TYR A 8 36.55 -29.04 5.14
N ALA A 9 37.30 -29.98 4.56
CA ALA A 9 38.60 -30.40 5.07
C ALA A 9 39.51 -30.78 3.89
N ASN A 10 40.71 -30.20 3.90
CA ASN A 10 41.92 -30.55 3.15
C ASN A 10 42.02 -30.12 1.68
N THR A 11 42.68 -28.98 1.46
CA THR A 11 43.96 -28.92 0.74
C THR A 11 44.72 -27.69 1.26
N GLY A 12 45.92 -27.91 1.77
CA GLY A 12 46.73 -26.90 2.44
C GLY A 12 47.69 -26.14 1.54
N LEU A 13 48.24 -25.09 2.16
CA LEU A 13 49.56 -24.47 1.94
C LEU A 13 49.74 -23.52 0.76
N GLY A 14 49.84 -22.23 1.12
CA GLY A 14 50.44 -21.15 0.36
C GLY A 14 50.37 -19.86 1.18
N GLU A 15 51.47 -19.48 1.84
CA GLU A 15 51.64 -18.21 2.56
C GLU A 15 51.39 -17.01 1.63
N TRP A 16 50.62 -16.02 2.10
CA TRP A 16 50.57 -14.70 1.48
C TRP A 16 50.83 -13.63 2.56
N VAL A 17 51.91 -12.89 2.37
CA VAL A 17 52.38 -11.76 3.18
C VAL A 17 51.74 -10.47 2.63
N PRO A 18 51.30 -9.51 3.47
CA PRO A 18 50.60 -8.32 3.00
C PRO A 18 51.57 -7.26 2.45
N ASP A 19 51.38 -6.88 1.19
CA ASP A 19 52.04 -5.71 0.59
C ASP A 19 51.41 -4.40 1.07
N GLY A 20 52.28 -3.41 1.31
CA GLY A 20 52.04 -2.15 2.02
C GLY A 20 51.15 -1.10 1.31
N PRO A 21 51.08 0.11 1.89
CA PRO A 21 50.06 1.10 1.55
C PRO A 21 50.24 1.73 0.16
N VAL A 22 49.12 1.86 -0.55
CA VAL A 22 48.97 2.48 -1.87
C VAL A 22 49.22 4.00 -1.78
N PRO A 23 50.06 4.61 -2.65
CA PRO A 23 50.28 6.06 -2.66
C PRO A 23 49.12 6.82 -3.31
N GLN A 24 48.75 7.97 -2.72
CA GLN A 24 47.78 8.93 -3.27
C GLN A 24 48.44 9.84 -4.30
N PRO A 25 47.74 10.29 -5.36
CA PRO A 25 48.30 11.20 -6.35
C PRO A 25 48.36 12.65 -5.83
N GLU A 26 49.55 13.24 -5.90
CA GLU A 26 49.83 14.65 -5.62
C GLU A 26 49.21 15.56 -6.70
N VAL A 27 48.47 16.59 -6.25
CA VAL A 27 48.00 17.69 -7.12
C VAL A 27 49.13 18.71 -7.26
N ARG A 28 49.69 18.80 -8.46
CA ARG A 28 50.73 19.76 -8.83
C ARG A 28 50.11 21.15 -9.00
N ALA A 29 50.49 22.09 -8.13
CA ALA A 29 50.18 23.51 -8.29
C ALA A 29 51.20 24.14 -9.25
N GLU A 30 50.75 24.57 -10.43
CA GLU A 30 51.53 25.46 -11.31
C GLU A 30 51.14 26.91 -11.07
N ALA A 31 52.12 27.67 -10.58
CA ALA A 31 52.10 29.11 -10.49
C ALA A 31 52.46 29.71 -11.85
N GLY A 32 51.56 30.54 -12.40
CA GLY A 32 51.84 31.42 -13.54
C GLY A 32 51.46 32.86 -13.18
N GLN A 33 52.48 33.69 -12.96
CA GLN A 33 52.37 35.15 -12.82
C GLN A 33 52.13 35.78 -14.20
N GLY A 34 51.18 36.72 -14.29
CA GLY A 34 50.94 37.51 -15.50
C GLY A 34 50.09 38.76 -15.21
N SER A 35 50.80 39.89 -15.08
CA SER A 35 50.42 41.30 -15.27
C SER A 35 48.97 41.76 -15.20
N VAL A 36 48.75 42.74 -14.32
CA VAL A 36 47.60 43.64 -14.24
C VAL A 36 47.54 44.53 -15.48
N ASP A 37 46.43 44.50 -16.22
CA ASP A 37 45.98 45.61 -17.06
C ASP A 37 44.48 45.83 -16.89
N LYS A 38 44.14 47.09 -16.60
CA LYS A 38 42.79 47.57 -16.29
C LYS A 38 42.05 47.94 -17.57
N HIS A 39 41.07 47.14 -17.98
CA HIS A 39 39.97 47.62 -18.82
C HIS A 39 38.63 47.20 -18.22
N ALA A 40 37.82 48.22 -17.91
CA ALA A 40 36.48 48.08 -17.38
C ALA A 40 35.51 47.66 -18.49
N GLU A 41 35.10 46.40 -18.49
CA GLU A 41 33.93 45.94 -19.26
C GLU A 41 32.73 45.73 -18.32
N SER A 42 31.71 46.53 -18.59
CA SER A 42 30.37 46.46 -18.01
C SER A 42 29.67 45.16 -18.44
N HIS A 43 29.88 44.09 -17.68
CA HIS A 43 29.04 42.90 -17.77
C HIS A 43 27.66 43.21 -17.16
N LYS A 44 26.72 43.64 -18.01
CA LYS A 44 25.29 43.59 -17.70
C LYS A 44 24.93 42.14 -17.36
N ARG A 45 24.74 41.87 -16.07
CA ARG A 45 24.22 40.60 -15.54
C ARG A 45 22.92 40.28 -16.29
N ALA A 46 22.86 39.14 -16.97
CA ALA A 46 21.63 38.64 -17.55
C ALA A 46 20.57 38.56 -16.42
N PRO A 47 19.32 39.01 -16.66
CA PRO A 47 18.28 38.95 -15.64
C PRO A 47 18.08 37.49 -15.24
N GLN A 48 18.05 37.24 -13.92
CA GLN A 48 17.76 35.92 -13.36
C GLN A 48 16.40 35.45 -13.90
N SER A 49 16.34 34.20 -14.36
CA SER A 49 15.12 33.57 -14.83
C SER A 49 14.06 33.64 -13.74
N LEU A 50 12.86 34.11 -14.12
CA LEU A 50 11.70 34.15 -13.24
C LEU A 50 11.35 32.71 -12.81
N ASP A 51 11.71 32.35 -11.58
CA ASP A 51 11.31 31.10 -10.96
C ASP A 51 9.81 31.18 -10.67
N GLN A 52 9.02 30.31 -11.31
CA GLN A 52 7.55 30.32 -11.27
C GLN A 52 7.02 30.23 -9.84
N ALA A 53 7.78 29.63 -8.92
CA ALA A 53 7.46 29.53 -7.51
C ALA A 53 7.48 30.88 -6.76
N ASN A 54 8.24 31.87 -7.25
CA ASN A 54 8.41 33.18 -6.59
C ASN A 54 7.62 34.32 -7.25
N VAL A 55 7.07 34.12 -8.46
CA VAL A 55 6.29 35.14 -9.19
C VAL A 55 4.80 35.04 -8.90
N VAL A 56 4.30 33.83 -8.63
CA VAL A 56 2.88 33.62 -8.38
C VAL A 56 2.61 33.81 -6.89
N ARG A 57 2.03 34.95 -6.51
CA ARG A 57 1.37 35.07 -5.19
C ARG A 57 0.39 33.90 -5.08
N GLY A 58 0.61 32.99 -4.12
CA GLY A 58 -0.27 31.87 -3.86
C GLY A 58 -1.70 32.34 -3.62
N VAL A 59 -2.53 32.28 -4.66
CA VAL A 59 -3.97 32.56 -4.53
C VAL A 59 -4.54 31.35 -3.81
N LYS A 60 -5.01 31.55 -2.56
CA LYS A 60 -5.69 30.50 -1.80
C LYS A 60 -6.76 29.87 -2.69
N ALA A 61 -6.79 28.55 -2.82
CA ALA A 61 -7.79 27.87 -3.62
C ALA A 61 -9.21 28.32 -3.21
N PRO A 62 -10.12 28.60 -4.16
CA PRO A 62 -11.46 29.07 -3.84
C PRO A 62 -12.25 27.97 -3.10
N PRO A 63 -13.11 28.35 -2.13
CA PRO A 63 -13.89 27.39 -1.34
C PRO A 63 -14.86 26.61 -2.24
N ALA A 64 -14.85 25.29 -2.12
CA ALA A 64 -15.60 24.40 -3.01
C ALA A 64 -17.05 24.17 -2.57
N LYS A 65 -17.36 24.32 -1.28
CA LYS A 65 -18.69 24.03 -0.71
C LYS A 65 -19.14 25.03 0.38
N GLY A 66 -20.46 25.08 0.63
CA GLY A 66 -21.08 25.79 1.75
C GLY A 66 -21.18 27.32 1.60
N TRP A 67 -21.49 28.01 2.72
CA TRP A 67 -21.67 29.47 2.76
C TRP A 67 -20.43 30.25 2.32
N ARG A 68 -19.24 29.67 2.48
CA ARG A 68 -17.97 30.27 2.01
C ARG A 68 -17.90 30.34 0.49
N LYS A 69 -18.41 29.34 -0.23
CA LYS A 69 -18.57 29.38 -1.69
C LYS A 69 -19.57 30.47 -2.10
N LEU A 70 -20.67 30.61 -1.36
CA LEU A 70 -21.66 31.66 -1.59
C LEU A 70 -21.08 33.07 -1.34
N VAL A 71 -20.30 33.27 -0.29
CA VAL A 71 -19.62 34.55 -0.01
C VAL A 71 -18.54 34.86 -1.06
N HIS A 72 -17.75 33.85 -1.47
CA HIS A 72 -16.80 34.00 -2.57
C HIS A 72 -17.51 34.36 -3.88
N GLY A 73 -18.64 33.71 -4.18
CA GLY A 73 -19.47 34.02 -5.35
C GLY A 73 -20.12 35.40 -5.28
N ALA A 74 -20.76 35.75 -4.16
CA ALA A 74 -21.45 37.02 -3.97
C ALA A 74 -20.50 38.23 -3.91
N SER A 75 -19.25 38.03 -3.48
CA SER A 75 -18.22 39.07 -3.51
C SER A 75 -17.50 39.20 -4.85
N GLY A 76 -17.88 38.43 -5.88
CA GLY A 76 -17.21 38.41 -7.18
C GLY A 76 -15.74 37.98 -7.06
N GLY A 77 -15.41 37.10 -6.10
CA GLY A 77 -14.05 36.63 -5.83
C GLY A 77 -13.19 37.58 -4.99
N ARG A 78 -13.73 38.72 -4.52
CA ARG A 78 -12.97 39.69 -3.69
C ARG A 78 -12.73 39.20 -2.27
N ILE A 79 -13.63 38.38 -1.74
CA ILE A 79 -13.52 37.79 -0.41
C ILE A 79 -13.36 36.28 -0.56
N ASN A 80 -12.12 35.81 -0.42
CA ASN A 80 -11.82 34.39 -0.35
C ASN A 80 -11.51 33.99 1.10
N PRO A 81 -12.50 33.47 1.86
CA PRO A 81 -12.27 33.01 3.23
C PRO A 81 -11.33 31.79 3.30
N GLY A 82 -10.91 31.24 2.15
CA GLY A 82 -10.09 30.04 2.04
C GLY A 82 -10.88 28.76 2.24
N ALA A 83 -10.23 27.63 1.95
CA ALA A 83 -10.75 26.31 2.26
C ALA A 83 -10.97 26.15 3.78
N SER A 84 -12.09 25.52 4.15
CA SER A 84 -12.37 25.16 5.54
C SER A 84 -11.38 24.13 6.09
N ARG A 85 -11.23 24.03 7.42
CA ARG A 85 -10.38 22.99 8.04
C ARG A 85 -10.73 21.58 7.55
N LYS A 86 -12.02 21.31 7.30
CA LYS A 86 -12.50 20.02 6.77
C LYS A 86 -12.08 19.82 5.31
N GLU A 87 -12.15 20.85 4.47
CA GLU A 87 -11.68 20.79 3.08
C GLU A 87 -10.16 20.62 3.03
N LEU A 88 -9.41 21.30 3.90
CA LEU A 88 -7.96 21.14 4.01
C LEU A 88 -7.56 19.74 4.48
N ALA A 89 -8.24 19.19 5.50
CA ALA A 89 -8.02 17.83 5.95
C ALA A 89 -8.32 16.80 4.84
N ALA A 90 -9.44 16.96 4.12
CA ALA A 90 -9.77 16.11 2.99
C ALA A 90 -8.74 16.21 1.85
N ALA A 91 -8.26 17.41 1.55
CA ALA A 91 -7.21 17.63 0.55
C ALA A 91 -5.88 16.98 0.98
N THR A 92 -5.53 17.05 2.27
CA THR A 92 -4.33 16.41 2.81
C THR A 92 -4.40 14.89 2.70
N LEU A 93 -5.56 14.29 2.99
CA LEU A 93 -5.77 12.85 2.80
C LEU A 93 -5.67 12.45 1.32
N GLU A 94 -6.28 13.24 0.43
CA GLU A 94 -6.22 13.00 -1.02
C GLU A 94 -4.79 13.11 -1.55
N GLU A 95 -4.03 14.10 -1.10
CA GLU A 95 -2.61 14.27 -1.44
C GLU A 95 -1.77 13.08 -0.94
N ALA A 96 -1.96 12.66 0.31
CA ALA A 96 -1.29 11.49 0.86
C ALA A 96 -1.61 10.23 0.05
N MET A 97 -2.88 9.98 -0.27
CA MET A 97 -3.31 8.84 -1.09
C MET A 97 -2.75 8.87 -2.50
N ARG A 98 -2.37 10.05 -3.03
CA ARG A 98 -1.77 10.25 -4.37
C ARG A 98 -0.24 10.23 -4.38
N THR A 99 0.41 10.01 -3.24
CA THR A 99 1.87 9.93 -3.13
C THR A 99 2.45 9.01 -4.20
N PRO A 100 3.35 9.45 -5.08
CA PRO A 100 3.88 8.63 -6.16
C PRO A 100 4.58 7.36 -5.64
N LEU A 101 4.36 6.25 -6.34
CA LEU A 101 5.01 4.96 -6.06
C LEU A 101 6.24 4.81 -6.96
N ARG A 102 7.38 4.44 -6.38
CA ARG A 102 8.64 4.22 -7.12
C ARG A 102 8.78 2.80 -7.72
N GLY A 103 7.85 1.92 -7.39
CA GLY A 103 7.74 0.53 -7.84
C GLY A 103 6.33 0.03 -7.55
N ASP A 104 6.15 -1.26 -7.32
CA ASP A 104 4.91 -1.80 -6.81
C ASP A 104 4.86 -1.77 -5.27
N TYR A 105 3.67 -1.63 -4.70
CA TYR A 105 3.46 -1.66 -3.25
C TYR A 105 2.44 -2.72 -2.88
N ARG A 106 2.84 -3.62 -1.99
CA ARG A 106 2.12 -4.85 -1.66
C ARG A 106 1.51 -4.75 -0.28
N ILE A 107 0.19 -4.88 -0.23
CA ILE A 107 -0.61 -4.84 1.01
C ILE A 107 -1.18 -6.23 1.24
N ALA A 108 -0.76 -6.89 2.30
CA ALA A 108 -1.42 -8.11 2.77
C ALA A 108 -2.60 -7.73 3.67
N VAL A 109 -3.79 -8.28 3.41
CA VAL A 109 -4.97 -8.10 4.26
C VAL A 109 -5.33 -9.44 4.88
N MET A 110 -5.27 -9.52 6.21
CA MET A 110 -5.35 -10.78 6.96
C MET A 110 -6.36 -10.70 8.10
N SER A 111 -6.89 -11.86 8.47
CA SER A 111 -7.68 -12.05 9.69
C SER A 111 -7.64 -13.51 10.11
N LEU A 112 -7.59 -13.78 11.41
CA LEU A 112 -7.63 -15.16 11.92
C LEU A 112 -9.06 -15.70 12.07
N LYS A 113 -10.07 -14.84 11.89
CA LYS A 113 -11.50 -15.18 12.02
C LYS A 113 -12.22 -14.92 10.71
N GLY A 114 -13.09 -15.86 10.32
CA GLY A 114 -14.01 -15.67 9.19
C GLY A 114 -15.06 -14.60 9.47
N GLY A 115 -15.48 -13.87 8.44
CA GLY A 115 -16.60 -12.93 8.55
C GLY A 115 -16.30 -11.61 9.27
N VAL A 116 -15.04 -11.29 9.60
CA VAL A 116 -14.67 -10.00 10.24
C VAL A 116 -14.65 -8.80 9.27
N GLY A 117 -14.94 -9.03 7.98
CA GLY A 117 -14.91 -7.98 6.95
C GLY A 117 -13.55 -7.80 6.27
N LYS A 118 -12.68 -8.81 6.28
CA LYS A 118 -11.37 -8.82 5.60
C LYS A 118 -11.50 -8.52 4.10
N THR A 119 -12.22 -9.36 3.36
CA THR A 119 -12.49 -9.18 1.93
C THR A 119 -13.18 -7.84 1.64
N THR A 120 -14.13 -7.44 2.48
CA THR A 120 -14.81 -6.14 2.39
C THR A 120 -13.81 -4.99 2.54
N THR A 121 -12.89 -5.08 3.50
CA THR A 121 -11.83 -4.10 3.73
C THR A 121 -10.89 -4.04 2.54
N THR A 122 -10.47 -5.19 2.00
CA THR A 122 -9.61 -5.27 0.80
C THR A 122 -10.23 -4.53 -0.37
N VAL A 123 -11.51 -4.79 -0.66
CA VAL A 123 -12.20 -4.14 -1.78
C VAL A 123 -12.44 -2.66 -1.52
N ALA A 124 -12.94 -2.28 -0.34
CA ALA A 124 -13.24 -0.88 -0.04
C ALA A 124 -11.96 -0.03 -0.04
N LEU A 125 -10.88 -0.51 0.59
CA LEU A 125 -9.58 0.16 0.57
C LEU A 125 -9.01 0.24 -0.85
N GLY A 126 -9.01 -0.88 -1.58
CA GLY A 126 -8.53 -0.93 -2.96
C GLY A 126 -9.29 0.02 -3.88
N SER A 127 -10.61 0.09 -3.74
CA SER A 127 -11.48 0.99 -4.51
C SER A 127 -11.24 2.47 -4.17
N VAL A 128 -11.04 2.81 -2.88
CA VAL A 128 -10.68 4.18 -2.48
C VAL A 128 -9.31 4.58 -3.05
N LEU A 129 -8.31 3.71 -2.96
CA LEU A 129 -6.99 3.96 -3.56
C LEU A 129 -7.07 4.07 -5.09
N ALA A 130 -7.85 3.21 -5.75
CA ALA A 130 -8.03 3.22 -7.21
C ALA A 130 -8.81 4.45 -7.72
N GLU A 131 -9.76 4.97 -6.93
CA GLU A 131 -10.47 6.21 -7.28
C GLU A 131 -9.56 7.43 -7.10
N SER A 132 -8.85 7.52 -5.98
CA SER A 132 -8.00 8.67 -5.66
C SER A 132 -6.72 8.72 -6.51
N ARG A 133 -6.19 7.59 -6.96
CA ARG A 133 -4.93 7.51 -7.71
C ARG A 133 -5.15 7.37 -9.22
N GLY A 134 -4.24 7.90 -10.03
CA GLY A 134 -4.23 7.66 -11.48
C GLY A 134 -3.65 6.28 -11.87
N ASP A 135 -2.95 5.65 -10.94
CA ASP A 135 -2.19 4.41 -11.14
C ASP A 135 -3.09 3.17 -11.09
N ARG A 136 -2.58 2.03 -11.58
CA ARG A 136 -3.33 0.77 -11.60
C ARG A 136 -3.24 0.05 -10.26
N VAL A 137 -4.39 -0.33 -9.73
CA VAL A 137 -4.57 -1.04 -8.46
C VAL A 137 -5.24 -2.39 -8.72
N ILE A 138 -4.67 -3.47 -8.17
CA ILE A 138 -5.24 -4.81 -8.25
C ILE A 138 -5.37 -5.44 -6.86
N ALA A 139 -6.42 -6.23 -6.66
CA ALA A 139 -6.54 -7.14 -5.53
C ALA A 139 -6.51 -8.61 -5.99
N ILE A 140 -5.76 -9.43 -5.28
CA ILE A 140 -5.61 -10.86 -5.51
C ILE A 140 -6.33 -11.61 -4.39
N ASP A 141 -7.09 -12.64 -4.74
CA ASP A 141 -7.68 -13.56 -3.77
C ASP A 141 -6.70 -14.71 -3.49
N ALA A 142 -6.11 -14.72 -2.29
CA ALA A 142 -5.18 -15.74 -1.82
C ALA A 142 -5.86 -16.67 -0.79
N ASN A 143 -7.15 -16.95 -0.97
CA ASN A 143 -7.88 -17.93 -0.18
C ASN A 143 -7.97 -19.28 -0.91
N PRO A 144 -7.41 -20.38 -0.36
CA PRO A 144 -7.51 -21.71 -0.98
C PRO A 144 -8.92 -22.31 -0.89
N ASP A 145 -9.73 -21.89 0.08
CA ASP A 145 -10.99 -22.53 0.45
C ASP A 145 -12.22 -21.77 -0.08
N PHE A 146 -12.25 -21.38 -1.36
CA PHE A 146 -13.30 -20.57 -2.01
C PHE A 146 -13.17 -19.05 -1.83
N GLY A 147 -12.50 -18.43 -2.81
CA GLY A 147 -12.37 -16.99 -2.93
C GLY A 147 -13.66 -16.25 -3.32
N THR A 148 -14.08 -15.28 -2.51
CA THR A 148 -15.27 -14.43 -2.76
C THR A 148 -14.93 -13.02 -3.22
N LEU A 149 -13.63 -12.67 -3.33
CA LEU A 149 -13.18 -11.31 -3.58
C LEU A 149 -13.76 -10.72 -4.88
N ALA A 150 -13.70 -11.48 -5.98
CA ALA A 150 -14.18 -11.01 -7.28
C ALA A 150 -15.68 -10.66 -7.28
N GLN A 151 -16.50 -11.41 -6.52
CA GLN A 151 -17.95 -11.16 -6.38
C GLN A 151 -18.26 -9.86 -5.63
N ARG A 152 -17.29 -9.35 -4.85
CA ARG A 152 -17.43 -8.09 -4.11
C ARG A 152 -17.13 -6.85 -4.96
N VAL A 153 -16.62 -7.02 -6.19
CA VAL A 153 -16.25 -5.90 -7.07
C VAL A 153 -17.20 -5.74 -8.24
N ALA A 154 -17.51 -6.84 -8.93
CA ALA A 154 -18.49 -6.87 -10.01
C ALA A 154 -18.93 -8.32 -10.24
N ALA A 155 -19.77 -8.56 -11.26
CA ALA A 155 -19.99 -9.91 -11.74
C ALA A 155 -18.64 -10.49 -12.22
N PRO A 156 -18.11 -11.56 -11.60
CA PRO A 156 -16.81 -12.08 -11.94
C PRO A 156 -16.82 -12.68 -13.34
N GLY A 157 -15.77 -12.40 -14.12
CA GLY A 157 -15.48 -13.14 -15.35
C GLY A 157 -15.05 -14.59 -15.06
N PRO A 158 -14.95 -15.44 -16.09
CA PRO A 158 -14.57 -16.85 -15.92
C PRO A 158 -13.08 -17.05 -15.57
N ALA A 159 -12.23 -16.05 -15.84
CA ALA A 159 -10.80 -16.16 -15.66
C ALA A 159 -10.37 -16.06 -14.19
N THR A 160 -9.34 -16.82 -13.84
CA THR A 160 -8.79 -16.97 -12.50
C THR A 160 -7.29 -16.66 -12.49
N ILE A 161 -6.70 -16.64 -11.30
CA ILE A 161 -5.25 -16.55 -11.14
C ILE A 161 -4.49 -17.71 -11.78
N ARG A 162 -5.11 -18.90 -11.91
CA ARG A 162 -4.48 -20.03 -12.60
C ARG A 162 -4.37 -19.78 -14.09
N ASP A 163 -5.39 -19.18 -14.70
CA ASP A 163 -5.37 -18.82 -16.12
C ASP A 163 -4.27 -17.79 -16.42
N LEU A 164 -4.06 -16.83 -15.51
CA LEU A 164 -2.94 -15.89 -15.60
C LEU A 164 -1.59 -16.60 -15.54
N LEU A 165 -1.43 -17.56 -14.62
CA LEU A 165 -0.19 -18.33 -14.47
C LEU A 165 0.08 -19.26 -15.66
N ALA A 166 -0.97 -19.73 -16.34
CA ALA A 166 -0.89 -20.55 -17.54
C ALA A 166 -0.75 -19.74 -18.84
N ALA A 167 -0.86 -18.41 -18.78
CA ALA A 167 -0.82 -17.54 -19.95
C ALA A 167 0.54 -17.61 -20.67
N SER A 168 0.51 -17.72 -22.01
CA SER A 168 1.72 -17.79 -22.83
C SER A 168 2.44 -16.45 -22.97
N ASP A 169 1.72 -15.33 -22.83
CA ASP A 169 2.27 -13.98 -22.90
C ASP A 169 1.62 -13.04 -21.89
N THR A 170 2.43 -12.50 -20.98
CA THR A 170 2.04 -11.52 -19.96
C THR A 170 2.86 -10.23 -20.07
N SER A 171 3.55 -10.00 -21.19
CA SER A 171 4.44 -8.85 -21.40
C SER A 171 3.70 -7.52 -21.53
N ARG A 172 2.41 -7.54 -21.93
CA ARG A 172 1.58 -6.34 -22.11
C ARG A 172 0.39 -6.36 -21.16
N TYR A 173 0.08 -5.18 -20.63
CA TYR A 173 -1.07 -5.01 -19.73
C TYR A 173 -2.39 -5.51 -20.34
N ALA A 174 -2.61 -5.32 -21.65
CA ALA A 174 -3.83 -5.80 -22.31
C ALA A 174 -4.02 -7.33 -22.22
N HIS A 175 -2.93 -8.11 -22.19
CA HIS A 175 -2.99 -9.56 -22.05
C HIS A 175 -3.32 -9.94 -20.60
N VAL A 176 -2.70 -9.27 -19.63
CA VAL A 176 -2.98 -9.49 -18.20
C VAL A 176 -4.40 -9.07 -17.83
N ARG A 177 -4.89 -7.95 -18.39
CA ARG A 177 -6.24 -7.42 -18.14
C ARG A 177 -7.35 -8.38 -18.55
N GLY A 178 -7.08 -9.29 -19.49
CA GLY A 178 -8.01 -10.35 -19.90
C GLY A 178 -8.36 -11.33 -18.77
N PHE A 179 -7.52 -11.44 -17.74
CA PHE A 179 -7.72 -12.33 -16.59
C PHE A 179 -8.32 -11.64 -15.37
N THR A 180 -8.62 -10.34 -15.44
CA THR A 180 -9.11 -9.57 -14.28
C THR A 180 -10.55 -9.10 -14.49
N THR A 181 -11.23 -8.84 -13.37
CA THR A 181 -12.53 -8.17 -13.32
C THR A 181 -12.33 -6.77 -12.75
N GLN A 182 -12.88 -5.73 -13.38
CA GLN A 182 -12.75 -4.34 -12.90
C GLN A 182 -14.09 -3.82 -12.40
N GLY A 183 -14.08 -3.20 -11.22
CA GLY A 183 -15.25 -2.54 -10.65
C GLY A 183 -15.38 -1.08 -11.06
N ALA A 184 -16.46 -0.42 -10.62
CA ALA A 184 -16.75 0.97 -10.95
C ALA A 184 -15.63 1.95 -10.52
N SER A 185 -14.92 1.64 -9.42
CA SER A 185 -13.82 2.46 -8.89
C SER A 185 -12.47 2.23 -9.59
N ARG A 186 -12.45 1.48 -10.71
CA ARG A 186 -11.24 1.04 -11.43
C ARG A 186 -10.33 0.06 -10.67
N LEU A 187 -10.71 -0.38 -9.48
CA LEU A 187 -10.07 -1.52 -8.81
C LEU A 187 -10.24 -2.76 -9.69
N GLU A 188 -9.12 -3.39 -10.02
CA GLU A 188 -9.11 -4.69 -10.66
C GLU A 188 -8.98 -5.80 -9.62
N VAL A 189 -9.58 -6.95 -9.93
CA VAL A 189 -9.50 -8.14 -9.10
C VAL A 189 -9.20 -9.34 -9.97
N ILE A 190 -8.31 -10.20 -9.47
CA ILE A 190 -8.15 -11.55 -9.97
C ILE A 190 -8.65 -12.54 -8.91
N GLY A 191 -9.61 -13.38 -9.31
CA GLY A 191 -10.21 -14.37 -8.43
C GLY A 191 -9.37 -15.65 -8.35
N SER A 192 -9.56 -16.42 -7.27
CA SER A 192 -9.02 -17.76 -7.15
C SER A 192 -9.82 -18.77 -7.97
N GLU A 193 -9.21 -19.93 -8.24
CA GLU A 193 -9.92 -21.10 -8.76
C GLU A 193 -11.04 -21.51 -7.79
N ARG A 194 -12.19 -21.89 -8.34
CA ARG A 194 -13.39 -22.25 -7.57
C ARG A 194 -13.81 -23.69 -7.75
N ASP A 195 -13.23 -24.39 -8.73
CA ASP A 195 -13.50 -25.80 -8.91
C ASP A 195 -12.88 -26.64 -7.77
N PRO A 196 -13.68 -27.26 -6.89
CA PRO A 196 -13.18 -28.12 -5.82
C PRO A 196 -12.43 -29.36 -6.33
N ALA A 197 -12.62 -29.73 -7.61
CA ALA A 197 -11.94 -30.87 -8.23
C ALA A 197 -10.47 -30.56 -8.59
N VAL A 198 -10.09 -29.27 -8.63
CA VAL A 198 -8.70 -28.86 -8.80
C VAL A 198 -7.97 -29.03 -7.47
N SER A 199 -7.31 -30.18 -7.33
CA SER A 199 -6.73 -30.67 -6.07
C SER A 199 -5.48 -29.91 -5.58
N GLU A 200 -4.87 -29.06 -6.42
CA GLU A 200 -3.66 -28.34 -6.02
C GLU A 200 -4.05 -27.03 -5.30
N ALA A 201 -3.65 -26.88 -4.04
CA ALA A 201 -3.87 -25.62 -3.31
C ALA A 201 -2.99 -24.52 -3.92
N PHE A 202 -3.49 -23.27 -3.92
CA PHE A 202 -2.69 -22.12 -4.33
C PHE A 202 -1.44 -22.02 -3.44
N SER A 203 -0.26 -22.19 -4.05
CA SER A 203 1.01 -22.35 -3.33
C SER A 203 1.75 -21.02 -3.16
N GLU A 204 2.78 -21.00 -2.31
CA GLU A 204 3.73 -19.88 -2.25
C GLU A 204 4.37 -19.62 -3.62
N TYR A 205 4.73 -20.68 -4.35
CA TYR A 205 5.32 -20.58 -5.67
C TYR A 205 4.36 -19.87 -6.64
N ASP A 206 3.10 -20.29 -6.67
CA ASP A 206 2.06 -19.67 -7.50
C ASP A 206 1.85 -18.19 -7.15
N TYR A 207 1.83 -17.86 -5.86
CA TYR A 207 1.70 -16.48 -5.40
C TYR A 207 2.88 -15.62 -5.87
N ARG A 208 4.12 -16.08 -5.65
CA ARG A 208 5.33 -15.36 -6.09
C ARG A 208 5.32 -15.15 -7.60
N ARG A 209 4.97 -16.18 -8.38
CA ARG A 209 4.82 -16.09 -9.83
C ARG A 209 3.76 -15.09 -10.27
N ALA A 210 2.61 -15.07 -9.60
CA ALA A 210 1.55 -14.13 -9.90
C ALA A 210 1.97 -12.69 -9.59
N VAL A 211 2.58 -12.44 -8.43
CA VAL A 211 3.14 -11.13 -8.10
C VAL A 211 4.24 -10.74 -9.08
N ASP A 212 5.07 -11.68 -9.52
CA ASP A 212 6.13 -11.43 -10.51
C ASP A 212 5.58 -10.91 -11.83
N ILE A 213 4.43 -11.42 -12.27
CA ILE A 213 3.72 -10.91 -13.45
C ILE A 213 3.10 -9.54 -13.15
N LEU A 214 2.35 -9.45 -12.05
CA LEU A 214 1.49 -8.29 -11.76
C LEU A 214 2.29 -7.03 -11.39
N GLN A 215 3.47 -7.15 -10.76
CA GLN A 215 4.30 -6.00 -10.39
C GLN A 215 4.76 -5.16 -11.60
N HIS A 216 4.81 -5.75 -12.79
CA HIS A 216 5.16 -5.03 -14.03
C HIS A 216 4.01 -4.16 -14.55
N HIS A 217 2.78 -4.45 -14.15
CA HIS A 217 1.57 -3.81 -14.68
C HIS A 217 0.83 -2.97 -13.65
N TYR A 218 0.88 -3.33 -12.37
CA TYR A 218 0.16 -2.67 -11.30
C TYR A 218 1.11 -2.05 -10.30
N ASN A 219 0.82 -0.80 -9.89
CA ASN A 219 1.62 -0.09 -8.91
C ASN A 219 1.23 -0.48 -7.48
N LEU A 220 0.01 -0.97 -7.27
CA LEU A 220 -0.47 -1.35 -5.95
C LEU A 220 -1.19 -2.69 -6.02
N ILE A 221 -0.74 -3.63 -5.20
CA ILE A 221 -1.22 -5.01 -5.16
C ILE A 221 -1.74 -5.29 -3.75
N LEU A 222 -3.04 -5.46 -3.61
CA LEU A 222 -3.65 -5.96 -2.38
C LEU A 222 -3.77 -7.48 -2.45
N THR A 223 -3.53 -8.18 -1.36
CA THR A 223 -3.74 -9.62 -1.25
C THR A 223 -4.77 -9.89 -0.16
N ASP A 224 -5.95 -10.36 -0.55
CA ASP A 224 -6.98 -10.84 0.37
C ASP A 224 -6.62 -12.25 0.82
N CYS A 225 -6.05 -12.38 2.02
CA CYS A 225 -5.53 -13.65 2.49
C CYS A 225 -6.65 -14.55 3.02
N GLY A 226 -6.49 -15.87 2.99
CA GLY A 226 -7.37 -16.79 3.72
C GLY A 226 -7.37 -16.55 5.24
N THR A 227 -8.20 -17.30 5.98
CA THR A 227 -8.32 -17.16 7.44
C THR A 227 -7.22 -17.86 8.25
N GLY A 228 -6.38 -18.68 7.62
CA GLY A 228 -5.29 -19.40 8.28
C GLY A 228 -3.92 -18.77 8.03
N LEU A 229 -3.08 -18.72 9.07
CA LEU A 229 -1.66 -18.32 8.99
C LEU A 229 -0.77 -19.44 8.43
N MET A 230 -1.26 -20.69 8.41
CA MET A 230 -0.49 -21.88 8.08
C MET A 230 -0.75 -22.39 6.65
N HIS A 231 -1.39 -21.59 5.79
CA HIS A 231 -1.63 -21.98 4.40
C HIS A 231 -0.37 -21.82 3.55
N SER A 232 -0.25 -22.67 2.52
CA SER A 232 0.91 -22.78 1.63
C SER A 232 1.34 -21.47 0.97
N ALA A 233 0.43 -20.53 0.72
CA ALA A 233 0.76 -19.24 0.11
C ALA A 233 1.25 -18.17 1.11
N MET A 234 1.00 -18.34 2.42
CA MET A 234 1.14 -17.26 3.40
C MET A 234 2.58 -16.79 3.57
N ALA A 235 3.56 -17.70 3.54
CA ALA A 235 4.97 -17.34 3.61
C ALA A 235 5.36 -16.37 2.47
N GLY A 236 4.96 -16.69 1.23
CA GLY A 236 5.16 -15.80 0.09
C GLY A 236 4.47 -14.45 0.24
N VAL A 237 3.25 -14.43 0.79
CA VAL A 237 2.51 -13.18 1.04
C VAL A 237 3.24 -12.29 2.07
N LEU A 238 3.62 -12.86 3.22
CA LEU A 238 4.27 -12.12 4.30
C LEU A 238 5.66 -11.62 3.90
N ASP A 239 6.43 -12.45 3.19
CA ASP A 239 7.77 -12.09 2.71
C ASP A 239 7.75 -10.94 1.70
N LEU A 240 6.73 -10.91 0.83
CA LEU A 240 6.62 -9.89 -0.21
C LEU A 240 5.87 -8.64 0.26
N ALA A 241 5.09 -8.70 1.33
CA ALA A 241 4.27 -7.57 1.79
C ALA A 241 5.12 -6.39 2.29
N ASN A 242 4.82 -5.18 1.81
CA ASN A 242 5.36 -3.95 2.38
C ASN A 242 4.64 -3.58 3.67
N THR A 243 3.32 -3.81 3.72
CA THR A 243 2.51 -3.57 4.92
C THR A 243 1.49 -4.67 5.11
N LEU A 244 1.17 -4.90 6.38
CA LEU A 244 0.09 -5.78 6.79
C LEU A 244 -1.12 -4.95 7.28
N ILE A 245 -2.31 -5.33 6.85
CA ILE A 245 -3.57 -4.89 7.43
C ILE A 245 -4.19 -6.08 8.14
N LEU A 246 -4.36 -5.94 9.47
CA LEU A 246 -4.96 -6.98 10.30
C LEU A 246 -6.40 -6.57 10.63
N VAL A 247 -7.36 -7.30 10.08
CA VAL A 247 -8.79 -7.03 10.26
C VAL A 247 -9.33 -7.83 11.44
N SER A 248 -9.98 -7.14 12.37
CA SER A 248 -10.62 -7.71 13.56
C SER A 248 -12.06 -7.22 13.68
N SER A 249 -12.94 -8.06 14.21
CA SER A 249 -14.24 -7.60 14.71
C SER A 249 -14.07 -6.80 16.01
N PRO A 250 -15.01 -5.91 16.36
CA PRO A 250 -15.06 -5.26 17.66
C PRO A 250 -15.66 -6.20 18.71
N ALA A 251 -14.98 -7.33 18.94
CA ALA A 251 -15.35 -8.36 19.91
C ALA A 251 -14.09 -8.87 20.63
N LEU A 252 -14.25 -9.40 21.83
CA LEU A 252 -13.13 -9.85 22.66
C LEU A 252 -12.31 -10.96 21.97
N ASP A 253 -13.00 -11.95 21.41
CA ASP A 253 -12.38 -13.05 20.68
C ASP A 253 -11.68 -12.60 19.40
N GLY A 254 -12.24 -11.60 18.70
CA GLY A 254 -11.60 -10.93 17.56
C GLY A 254 -10.29 -10.25 17.97
N ALA A 255 -10.32 -9.45 19.04
CA ALA A 255 -9.14 -8.74 19.54
C ALA A 255 -8.05 -9.71 20.06
N GLN A 256 -8.43 -10.79 20.74
CA GLN A 256 -7.51 -11.85 21.17
C GLN A 256 -6.87 -12.54 19.96
N SER A 257 -7.67 -12.87 18.94
CA SER A 257 -7.19 -13.52 17.71
C SER A 257 -6.19 -12.65 16.95
N ALA A 258 -6.51 -11.36 16.79
CA ALA A 258 -5.59 -10.41 16.16
C ALA A 258 -4.30 -10.22 16.98
N SER A 259 -4.38 -10.19 18.31
CA SER A 259 -3.19 -10.12 19.16
C SER A 259 -2.30 -11.35 19.00
N ALA A 260 -2.90 -12.55 18.97
CA ALA A 260 -2.17 -13.79 18.73
C ALA A 260 -1.52 -13.82 17.34
N THR A 261 -2.15 -13.26 16.30
CA THR A 261 -1.53 -13.09 14.98
C THR A 261 -0.28 -12.20 15.07
N LEU A 262 -0.33 -11.08 15.78
CA LEU A 262 0.84 -10.21 15.96
C LEU A 262 1.97 -10.91 16.74
N ASP A 263 1.62 -11.68 17.77
CA ASP A 263 2.59 -12.49 18.53
C ASP A 263 3.23 -13.55 17.63
N TRP A 264 2.43 -14.24 16.82
CA TRP A 264 2.92 -15.23 15.86
C TRP A 264 3.88 -14.60 14.85
N LEU A 265 3.55 -13.42 14.29
CA LEU A 265 4.42 -12.71 13.35
C LEU A 265 5.78 -12.40 13.96
N ASN A 266 5.82 -11.89 15.19
CA ASN A 266 7.07 -11.62 15.90
C ASN A 266 7.89 -12.91 16.13
N LEU A 267 7.23 -13.98 16.57
CA LEU A 267 7.90 -15.26 16.83
C LEU A 267 8.48 -15.93 15.57
N HIS A 268 8.01 -15.57 14.38
CA HIS A 268 8.42 -16.15 13.11
C HIS A 268 9.26 -15.19 12.25
N GLY A 269 9.82 -14.12 12.85
CA GLY A 269 10.77 -13.22 12.18
C GLY A 269 10.13 -12.09 11.34
N TYR A 270 8.82 -11.88 11.49
CA TYR A 270 8.09 -10.80 10.83
C TYR A 270 7.91 -9.57 11.74
N ASP A 271 8.83 -9.33 12.67
CA ASP A 271 8.74 -8.25 13.68
C ASP A 271 8.53 -6.86 13.05
N ARG A 272 9.27 -6.57 11.97
CA ARG A 272 9.14 -5.30 11.25
C ARG A 272 7.76 -5.17 10.60
N LEU A 273 7.21 -6.27 10.08
CA LEU A 273 5.89 -6.26 9.45
C LEU A 273 4.79 -6.10 10.50
N ALA A 274 4.92 -6.77 11.65
CA ALA A 274 4.00 -6.65 12.79
C ALA A 274 4.00 -5.23 13.38
N ALA A 275 5.18 -4.64 13.62
CA ALA A 275 5.32 -3.28 14.14
C ALA A 275 4.74 -2.23 13.17
N ASN A 276 4.90 -2.45 11.86
CA ASN A 276 4.33 -1.60 10.82
C ASN A 276 2.90 -1.96 10.42
N ALA A 277 2.28 -2.96 11.05
CA ALA A 277 0.92 -3.34 10.71
C ALA A 277 -0.06 -2.19 10.99
N VAL A 278 -1.18 -2.21 10.27
CA VAL A 278 -2.34 -1.36 10.55
C VAL A 278 -3.48 -2.26 10.98
N VAL A 279 -4.01 -2.06 12.18
CA VAL A 279 -5.17 -2.81 12.65
C VAL A 279 -6.43 -2.12 12.20
N VAL A 280 -7.34 -2.87 11.57
CA VAL A 280 -8.66 -2.40 11.18
C VAL A 280 -9.69 -3.10 12.06
N VAL A 281 -10.39 -2.32 12.88
CA VAL A 281 -11.52 -2.83 13.67
C VAL A 281 -12.81 -2.56 12.90
N SER A 282 -13.36 -3.59 12.29
CA SER A 282 -14.51 -3.51 11.38
C SER A 282 -15.80 -3.94 12.08
N SER A 283 -16.75 -3.01 12.18
CA SER A 283 -18.03 -3.26 12.87
C SER A 283 -19.07 -3.87 11.93
N ALA A 284 -19.37 -5.16 12.11
CA ALA A 284 -20.44 -5.85 11.36
C ALA A 284 -21.85 -5.53 11.86
N THR A 285 -21.99 -4.92 13.04
CA THR A 285 -23.28 -4.53 13.63
C THR A 285 -23.21 -3.12 14.21
N PRO A 286 -24.35 -2.40 14.35
CA PRO A 286 -24.36 -1.05 14.92
C PRO A 286 -23.89 -0.96 16.38
N LYS A 287 -23.96 -2.05 17.14
CA LYS A 287 -23.61 -2.10 18.56
C LYS A 287 -22.37 -2.94 18.74
N SER A 288 -21.32 -2.33 19.29
CA SER A 288 -20.16 -3.08 19.76
C SER A 288 -20.37 -3.52 21.21
N PRO A 289 -20.13 -4.80 21.54
CA PRO A 289 -20.17 -5.29 22.91
C PRO A 289 -18.91 -4.94 23.73
N VAL A 290 -17.86 -4.36 23.12
CA VAL A 290 -16.57 -4.10 23.78
C VAL A 290 -16.28 -2.61 23.92
N ASN A 291 -15.46 -2.28 24.91
CA ASN A 291 -14.90 -0.93 25.04
C ASN A 291 -13.90 -0.69 23.90
N MET A 292 -14.32 0.07 22.90
CA MET A 292 -13.51 0.36 21.72
C MET A 292 -12.23 1.13 22.06
N ASP A 293 -12.24 1.99 23.07
CA ASP A 293 -11.05 2.76 23.47
C ASP A 293 -9.95 1.84 24.00
N SER A 294 -10.33 0.79 24.74
CA SER A 294 -9.39 -0.23 25.22
C SER A 294 -8.79 -1.05 24.07
N VAL A 295 -9.60 -1.41 23.07
CA VAL A 295 -9.12 -2.14 21.88
C VAL A 295 -8.16 -1.27 21.07
N VAL A 296 -8.49 -0.01 20.86
CA VAL A 296 -7.63 0.96 20.15
C VAL A 296 -6.33 1.18 20.90
N ALA A 297 -6.38 1.37 22.23
CA ALA A 297 -5.18 1.54 23.05
C ALA A 297 -4.27 0.30 23.03
N HIS A 298 -4.86 -0.90 23.13
CA HIS A 298 -4.12 -2.17 23.10
C HIS A 298 -3.33 -2.35 21.79
N PHE A 299 -3.98 -2.15 20.64
CA PHE A 299 -3.32 -2.29 19.34
C PHE A 299 -2.41 -1.11 19.01
N GLY A 300 -2.78 0.11 19.38
CA GLY A 300 -1.98 1.31 19.15
C GLY A 300 -0.62 1.29 19.85
N ALA A 301 -0.46 0.51 20.91
CA ALA A 301 0.84 0.29 21.57
C ALA A 301 1.78 -0.67 20.81
N ARG A 302 1.26 -1.45 19.85
CA ARG A 302 1.97 -2.56 19.19
C ARG A 302 2.11 -2.38 17.69
N THR A 303 1.23 -1.58 17.08
CA THR A 303 1.13 -1.43 15.63
C THR A 303 1.21 0.04 15.25
N ARG A 304 1.53 0.31 13.98
CA ARG A 304 1.68 1.69 13.47
C ARG A 304 0.43 2.53 13.63
N ALA A 305 -0.74 1.93 13.38
CA ALA A 305 -2.02 2.63 13.46
C ALA A 305 -3.17 1.66 13.72
N VAL A 306 -4.28 2.20 14.22
CA VAL A 306 -5.55 1.51 14.37
C VAL A 306 -6.65 2.36 13.74
N HIS A 307 -7.44 1.75 12.85
CA HIS A 307 -8.58 2.40 12.20
C HIS A 307 -9.86 1.67 12.57
N VAL A 308 -10.87 2.41 13.01
CA VAL A 308 -12.20 1.86 13.30
C VAL A 308 -13.11 2.14 12.11
N ILE A 309 -13.55 1.07 11.44
CA ILE A 309 -14.53 1.16 10.37
C ILE A 309 -15.92 0.98 10.98
N PRO A 310 -16.78 2.02 10.95
CA PRO A 310 -18.11 1.95 11.55
C PRO A 310 -19.00 0.99 10.76
N TYR A 311 -20.08 0.55 11.40
CA TYR A 311 -21.12 -0.20 10.71
C TYR A 311 -21.71 0.61 9.56
N ASP A 312 -21.79 -0.04 8.40
CA ASP A 312 -22.39 0.50 7.19
C ASP A 312 -23.37 -0.54 6.62
N PRO A 313 -24.67 -0.21 6.48
CA PRO A 313 -25.66 -1.15 5.95
C PRO A 313 -25.27 -1.72 4.58
N HIS A 314 -24.67 -0.91 3.71
CA HIS A 314 -24.28 -1.33 2.37
C HIS A 314 -23.16 -2.37 2.41
N LEU A 315 -22.21 -2.24 3.34
CA LEU A 315 -21.16 -3.24 3.52
C LEU A 315 -21.68 -4.54 4.15
N ALA A 316 -22.71 -4.44 4.99
CA ALA A 316 -23.35 -5.58 5.65
C ALA A 316 -24.19 -6.44 4.69
N GLU A 317 -24.62 -5.92 3.53
CA GLU A 317 -25.40 -6.64 2.51
C GLU A 317 -24.68 -7.89 1.97
N GLY A 318 -23.35 -7.97 2.10
CA GLY A 318 -22.62 -9.12 1.57
C GLY A 318 -22.42 -9.10 0.05
N ALA A 319 -22.84 -8.04 -0.62
CA ALA A 319 -22.86 -7.91 -2.08
C ALA A 319 -21.67 -7.09 -2.62
N VAL A 320 -21.80 -6.62 -3.87
CA VAL A 320 -20.84 -5.73 -4.53
C VAL A 320 -20.65 -4.45 -3.71
N VAL A 321 -19.38 -4.14 -3.40
CA VAL A 321 -18.98 -2.96 -2.65
C VAL A 321 -18.88 -1.76 -3.59
N ASP A 322 -19.97 -1.01 -3.66
CA ASP A 322 -20.00 0.33 -4.26
C ASP A 322 -19.62 1.40 -3.21
N ILE A 323 -18.44 2.01 -3.35
CA ILE A 323 -17.97 3.03 -2.41
C ILE A 323 -18.78 4.33 -2.45
N ALA A 324 -19.52 4.60 -3.53
CA ALA A 324 -20.38 5.79 -3.64
C ALA A 324 -21.65 5.68 -2.76
N ARG A 325 -22.06 4.45 -2.40
CA ARG A 325 -23.19 4.17 -1.51
C ARG A 325 -22.82 4.21 -0.02
N LEU A 326 -21.53 4.29 0.32
CA LEU A 326 -21.09 4.32 1.71
C LEU A 326 -21.58 5.57 2.44
N HIS A 327 -21.91 5.39 3.72
CA HIS A 327 -22.14 6.53 4.59
C HIS A 327 -20.89 7.43 4.64
N PRO A 328 -21.05 8.76 4.74
CA PRO A 328 -19.92 9.69 4.76
C PRO A 328 -18.87 9.39 5.85
N ARG A 329 -19.28 8.82 6.98
CA ARG A 329 -18.37 8.44 8.08
C ARG A 329 -17.54 7.20 7.71
N THR A 330 -18.14 6.21 7.06
CA THR A 330 -17.45 4.99 6.59
C THR A 330 -16.45 5.33 5.49
N MET A 331 -16.87 6.12 4.51
CA MET A 331 -15.98 6.62 3.45
C MET A 331 -14.81 7.42 4.03
N GLN A 332 -15.07 8.29 5.01
CA GLN A 332 -14.01 9.03 5.69
C GLN A 332 -13.01 8.10 6.39
N ALA A 333 -13.48 7.07 7.11
CA ALA A 333 -12.61 6.10 7.78
C ALA A 333 -11.75 5.32 6.78
N TYR A 334 -12.30 4.91 5.62
CA TYR A 334 -11.49 4.28 4.57
C TYR A 334 -10.48 5.22 3.93
N ARG A 335 -10.79 6.52 3.78
CA ARG A 335 -9.82 7.52 3.30
C ARG A 335 -8.68 7.75 4.29
N GLU A 336 -8.98 7.75 5.59
CA GLU A 336 -7.98 7.84 6.65
C GLU A 336 -7.07 6.60 6.69
N LEU A 337 -7.66 5.40 6.55
CA LEU A 337 -6.92 4.15 6.39
C LEU A 337 -6.02 4.19 5.15
N ALA A 338 -6.57 4.60 3.99
CA ALA A 338 -5.84 4.69 2.74
C ALA A 338 -4.68 5.69 2.80
N ALA A 339 -4.90 6.87 3.40
CA ALA A 339 -3.83 7.85 3.61
C ALA A 339 -2.75 7.34 4.57
N THR A 340 -3.12 6.60 5.62
CA THR A 340 -2.17 5.97 6.55
C THR A 340 -1.28 4.97 5.82
N VAL A 341 -1.87 4.09 5.00
CA VAL A 341 -1.12 3.14 4.18
C VAL A 341 -0.24 3.86 3.15
N ALA A 342 -0.76 4.92 2.52
CA ALA A 342 -0.03 5.67 1.50
C ALA A 342 1.16 6.47 2.05
N SER A 343 1.22 6.73 3.36
CA SER A 343 2.36 7.40 3.99
C SER A 343 3.70 6.65 3.82
N ASP A 344 3.64 5.36 3.51
CA ASP A 344 4.82 4.51 3.25
C ASP A 344 5.21 4.45 1.78
N PHE A 345 4.38 4.94 0.85
CA PHE A 345 4.63 4.81 -0.60
C PHE A 345 5.95 5.45 -1.05
N GLY A 346 6.35 6.54 -0.37
CA GLY A 346 7.65 7.19 -0.59
C GLY A 346 8.85 6.49 0.06
N GLN A 347 8.63 5.49 0.91
CA GLN A 347 9.63 4.88 1.79
C GLN A 347 10.19 3.54 1.26
N TRP A 348 10.30 3.39 -0.07
CA TRP A 348 10.73 2.19 -0.81
C TRP A 348 11.92 1.41 -0.18
N HIS A 349 12.92 2.12 0.34
CA HIS A 349 14.13 1.49 0.90
C HIS A 349 13.94 0.84 2.29
N LYS A 350 12.83 1.10 2.98
CA LYS A 350 12.62 0.53 4.32
C LYS A 350 12.21 -0.93 4.29
N HIS A 351 11.80 -1.46 3.14
CA HIS A 351 11.28 -2.83 3.01
C HIS A 351 12.19 -3.80 2.25
N ALA A 352 13.09 -3.29 1.41
CA ALA A 352 14.08 -4.08 0.68
C ALA A 352 15.32 -4.38 1.54
N ARG A 353 15.24 -5.37 2.44
CA ARG A 353 16.38 -6.12 2.98
C ARG A 353 15.95 -7.51 3.36
#